data_AF-A0A424K5L3-F1
#
_entry.id   AF-A0A424K5L3-F1
#
_cell.length_a   1.000
_cell.length_b   1.000
_cell.length_c   1.000
_cell.angle_alpha   90.00
_cell.angle_beta   90.00
_cell.angle_gamma   90.00
#
_symmetry.space_group_name_H-M   'P 1'
#
loop_
_entity.id
_entity.type
_entity.pdbx_description
1 polymer ?
#
loop_
_entity_poly.entity_id
_entity_poly.type
_entity_poly.pdbx_seq_one_letter_code
_entity_poly.pdbx_strand_id
1 'polypeptide(L)'
;MRFHEFKADGSTLAVRTINRYADEIGKDSMDYDMFKKSAQLLDKEMLKSLAQHIDDSDTAPREYVMKVIAKRDPDTFKKMYGDQDGYFSLMKPMKNLTDDETVEEGAQFTGYYKDPKDPSGNRWTYPDSMDTKTPYRSNFAAREFLSRIGLDPDFEENAPIPLEDFIDATQKYMMNNVADKDSDQYDEVEMYHQEARRFMTQHKEITHVQFA
;
A
#
# COMPACT_ATOMS: atom_id res chain seq x y z
N MET A 1 -32.86 -0.09 22.19
CA MET A 1 -31.89 0.89 21.67
C MET A 1 -30.79 0.12 20.97
N ARG A 2 -30.64 0.25 19.65
CA ARG A 2 -29.46 -0.27 18.93
C ARG A 2 -28.38 0.79 19.05
N PHE A 3 -27.42 0.55 19.92
CA PHE A 3 -26.25 1.41 20.04
C PHE A 3 -25.41 1.24 18.76
N HIS A 4 -25.38 2.30 17.94
CA HIS A 4 -24.33 2.48 16.94
C HIS A 4 -23.13 3.03 17.72
N GLU A 5 -22.21 2.15 18.09
CA GLU A 5 -20.93 2.58 18.64
C GLU A 5 -20.04 3.06 17.49
N PHE A 6 -19.66 4.33 17.55
CA PHE A 6 -18.68 4.92 16.66
C PHE A 6 -17.25 4.55 17.10
N LYS A 7 -16.40 4.25 16.11
CA LYS A 7 -14.99 3.87 16.23
C LYS A 7 -14.17 4.99 16.90
N ALA A 8 -13.50 4.70 18.01
CA ALA A 8 -12.59 5.63 18.70
C ALA A 8 -11.10 5.41 18.36
N ASP A 9 -10.77 4.37 17.59
CA ASP A 9 -9.64 4.31 16.67
C ASP A 9 -10.10 3.42 15.50
N GLY A 10 -9.80 3.78 14.25
CA GLY A 10 -10.50 3.34 13.03
C GLY A 10 -10.61 1.84 12.74
N SER A 11 -9.97 0.97 13.53
CA SER A 11 -9.78 -0.45 13.21
C SER A 11 -10.72 -1.42 13.96
N THR A 12 -11.26 -2.43 13.27
CA THR A 12 -12.12 -3.46 13.87
C THR A 12 -11.33 -4.37 14.83
N LEU A 13 -12.02 -5.08 15.73
CA LEU A 13 -11.35 -6.03 16.63
C LEU A 13 -10.61 -7.14 15.88
N ALA A 14 -11.08 -7.53 14.69
CA ALA A 14 -10.39 -8.46 13.80
C ALA A 14 -9.05 -7.88 13.32
N VAL A 15 -9.07 -6.64 12.78
CA VAL A 15 -7.87 -5.92 12.33
C VAL A 15 -6.83 -5.82 13.45
N ARG A 16 -7.23 -5.40 14.64
CA ARG A 16 -6.32 -5.29 15.81
C ARG A 16 -5.74 -6.63 16.24
N THR A 17 -6.52 -7.71 16.14
CA THR A 17 -6.08 -9.05 16.53
C THR A 17 -5.04 -9.60 15.54
N ILE A 18 -5.24 -9.37 14.24
CA ILE A 18 -4.28 -9.78 13.21
C ILE A 18 -2.99 -8.95 13.32
N ASN A 19 -3.11 -7.62 13.48
CA ASN A 19 -1.94 -6.74 13.67
C ASN A 19 -1.11 -7.12 14.89
N ARG A 20 -1.76 -7.34 16.05
CA ARG A 20 -1.05 -7.76 17.26
C ARG A 20 -0.31 -9.08 17.06
N TYR A 21 -0.94 -10.04 16.36
CA TYR A 21 -0.29 -11.31 16.08
C TYR A 21 0.93 -11.14 15.17
N ALA A 22 0.86 -10.26 14.17
CA ALA A 22 2.02 -9.90 13.35
C ALA A 22 3.15 -9.32 14.22
N ASP A 23 2.83 -8.41 15.13
CA ASP A 23 3.81 -7.79 16.03
C ASP A 23 4.42 -8.81 17.01
N GLU A 24 3.64 -9.81 17.46
CA GLU A 24 4.08 -10.89 18.35
C GLU A 24 5.06 -11.87 17.67
N ILE A 25 4.81 -12.23 16.41
CA ILE A 25 5.72 -13.11 15.66
C ILE A 25 6.97 -12.38 15.16
N GLY A 26 6.91 -11.04 15.08
CA GLY A 26 8.04 -10.18 14.77
C GLY A 26 8.33 -10.03 13.27
N LYS A 27 9.02 -8.93 12.91
CA LYS A 27 9.34 -8.54 11.52
C LYS A 27 10.24 -9.54 10.79
N ASP A 28 10.97 -10.36 11.52
CA ASP A 28 11.86 -11.38 10.95
C ASP A 28 11.09 -12.65 10.52
N SER A 29 9.80 -12.75 10.86
CA SER A 29 8.94 -13.85 10.43
C SER A 29 8.57 -13.69 8.95
N MET A 30 8.66 -14.79 8.19
CA MET A 30 8.21 -14.85 6.79
C MET A 30 6.71 -14.49 6.64
N ASP A 31 5.91 -14.70 7.68
CA ASP A 31 4.48 -14.42 7.68
C ASP A 31 4.11 -13.00 8.16
N TYR A 32 5.09 -12.21 8.62
CA TYR A 32 4.83 -10.88 9.18
C TYR A 32 4.04 -9.99 8.20
N ASP A 33 4.53 -9.87 6.97
CA ASP A 33 3.91 -9.06 5.93
C ASP A 33 2.53 -9.61 5.52
N MET A 34 2.35 -10.94 5.54
CA MET A 34 1.05 -11.56 5.27
C MET A 34 -0.02 -11.04 6.23
N PHE A 35 0.29 -11.01 7.54
CA PHE A 35 -0.66 -10.56 8.55
C PHE A 35 -0.86 -9.04 8.52
N LYS A 36 0.21 -8.25 8.39
CA LYS A 36 0.08 -6.78 8.27
C LYS A 36 -0.77 -6.41 7.06
N LYS A 37 -0.55 -7.08 5.93
CA LYS A 37 -1.32 -6.84 4.71
C LYS A 37 -2.78 -7.25 4.85
N SER A 38 -3.03 -8.42 5.45
CA SER A 38 -4.40 -8.88 5.74
C SER A 38 -5.16 -7.89 6.63
N ALA A 39 -4.50 -7.37 7.67
CA ALA A 39 -5.11 -6.39 8.56
C ALA A 39 -5.41 -5.07 7.85
N GLN A 40 -4.51 -4.60 6.98
CA GLN A 40 -4.70 -3.39 6.18
C GLN A 40 -5.88 -3.52 5.21
N LEU A 41 -5.93 -4.60 4.43
CA LEU A 41 -6.99 -4.84 3.44
C LEU A 41 -8.36 -4.97 4.11
N LEU A 42 -8.41 -5.61 5.28
CA LEU A 42 -9.62 -5.70 6.08
C LEU A 42 -10.08 -4.32 6.60
N ASP A 43 -9.15 -3.47 7.03
CA ASP A 43 -9.45 -2.13 7.53
C ASP A 43 -9.99 -1.20 6.43
N LYS A 44 -9.48 -1.37 5.21
CA LYS A 44 -9.92 -0.66 4.01
C LYS A 44 -11.17 -1.24 3.34
N GLU A 45 -11.75 -2.30 3.92
CA GLU A 45 -12.90 -3.03 3.35
C GLU A 45 -12.66 -3.56 1.91
N MET A 46 -11.39 -3.81 1.55
CA MET A 46 -10.99 -4.36 0.25
C MET A 46 -11.13 -5.88 0.24
N LEU A 47 -12.37 -6.36 0.22
CA LEU A 47 -12.70 -7.77 0.43
C LEU A 47 -12.21 -8.70 -0.68
N LYS A 48 -12.16 -8.26 -1.94
CA LYS A 48 -11.63 -9.05 -3.05
C LYS A 48 -10.12 -9.21 -2.92
N SER A 49 -9.38 -8.10 -2.77
CA SER A 49 -7.93 -8.15 -2.50
C SER A 49 -7.60 -8.97 -1.26
N LEU A 50 -8.35 -8.78 -0.16
CA LEU A 50 -8.15 -9.54 1.08
C LEU A 50 -8.35 -11.05 0.84
N ALA A 51 -9.41 -11.44 0.14
CA ALA A 51 -9.71 -12.85 -0.07
C ALA A 51 -8.67 -13.52 -0.98
N GLN A 52 -8.17 -12.80 -2.00
CA GLN A 52 -7.10 -13.28 -2.88
C GLN A 52 -5.78 -13.43 -2.11
N HIS A 53 -5.38 -12.40 -1.35
CA HIS A 53 -4.18 -12.43 -0.51
C HIS A 53 -4.18 -13.61 0.46
N ILE A 54 -5.33 -13.89 1.08
CA ILE A 54 -5.52 -15.06 1.96
C ILE A 54 -5.46 -16.38 1.16
N ASP A 55 -6.09 -16.47 -0.02
CA ASP A 55 -6.07 -17.70 -0.85
C ASP A 55 -4.71 -17.99 -1.51
N ASP A 56 -3.83 -17.00 -1.61
CA ASP A 56 -2.46 -17.18 -2.11
C ASP A 56 -1.46 -17.51 -0.99
N SER A 57 -1.86 -17.30 0.27
CA SER A 57 -1.00 -17.52 1.45
C SER A 57 -0.91 -19.00 1.84
N ASP A 58 0.17 -19.36 2.53
CA ASP A 58 0.34 -20.69 3.13
C ASP A 58 -0.80 -21.07 4.08
N THR A 59 -0.99 -22.38 4.27
CA THR A 59 -2.13 -22.93 5.01
C THR A 59 -2.26 -22.33 6.42
N ALA A 60 -1.18 -22.27 7.19
CA ALA A 60 -1.22 -21.80 8.57
C ALA A 60 -1.60 -20.30 8.71
N PRO A 61 -0.93 -19.35 8.03
CA PRO A 61 -1.30 -17.93 8.13
C PRO A 61 -2.70 -17.65 7.56
N ARG A 62 -3.09 -18.32 6.47
CA ARG A 62 -4.44 -18.28 5.91
C ARG A 62 -5.50 -18.67 6.94
N GLU A 63 -5.37 -19.87 7.51
CA GLU A 63 -6.36 -20.39 8.46
C GLU A 63 -6.47 -19.51 9.70
N TYR A 64 -5.35 -18.92 10.14
CA TYR A 64 -5.34 -17.97 11.25
C TYR A 64 -6.18 -16.72 10.93
N VAL A 65 -5.92 -16.06 9.79
CA VAL A 65 -6.66 -14.85 9.39
C VAL A 65 -8.14 -15.17 9.22
N MET A 66 -8.47 -16.23 8.49
CA MET A 66 -9.85 -16.67 8.29
C MET A 66 -10.57 -16.92 9.62
N LYS A 67 -9.93 -17.62 10.56
CA LYS A 67 -10.47 -17.88 11.89
C LYS A 67 -10.70 -16.60 12.68
N VAL A 68 -9.79 -15.64 12.61
CA VAL A 68 -9.93 -14.35 13.32
C VAL A 68 -11.10 -13.56 12.74
N ILE A 69 -11.19 -13.43 11.42
CA ILE A 69 -12.29 -12.71 10.76
C ILE A 69 -13.61 -13.42 11.06
N ALA A 70 -13.73 -14.74 10.85
CA ALA A 70 -14.95 -15.50 11.15
C ALA A 70 -15.44 -15.32 12.59
N LYS A 71 -14.53 -15.22 13.56
CA LYS A 71 -14.87 -15.08 14.98
C LYS A 71 -15.20 -13.64 15.40
N ARG A 72 -14.52 -12.66 14.81
CA ARG A 72 -14.55 -11.26 15.28
C ARG A 72 -15.33 -10.33 14.36
N ASP A 73 -15.50 -10.71 13.10
CA ASP A 73 -16.25 -10.03 12.05
C ASP A 73 -16.93 -11.06 11.12
N PRO A 74 -17.94 -11.78 11.64
CA PRO A 74 -18.61 -12.86 10.90
C PRO A 74 -19.35 -12.36 9.64
N ASP A 75 -19.81 -11.11 9.64
CA ASP A 75 -20.51 -10.53 8.49
C ASP A 75 -19.54 -10.33 7.33
N THR A 76 -18.34 -9.78 7.58
CA THR A 76 -17.29 -9.67 6.57
C THR A 76 -16.81 -11.04 6.10
N PHE A 77 -16.64 -12.00 7.01
CA PHE A 77 -16.29 -13.37 6.65
C PHE A 77 -17.32 -14.00 5.70
N LYS A 78 -18.61 -13.84 6.01
CA LYS A 78 -19.71 -14.34 5.19
C LYS A 78 -19.78 -13.65 3.83
N LYS A 79 -19.44 -12.37 3.72
CA LYS A 79 -19.32 -11.71 2.41
C LYS A 79 -18.23 -12.35 1.56
N MET A 80 -17.09 -12.69 2.16
CA MET A 80 -15.93 -13.24 1.47
C MET A 80 -16.06 -14.70 1.07
N TYR A 81 -16.65 -15.54 1.93
CA TYR A 81 -16.68 -17.00 1.74
C TYR A 81 -18.09 -17.58 1.67
N GLY A 82 -19.13 -16.77 1.87
CA GLY A 82 -20.51 -17.23 1.87
C GLY A 82 -20.81 -18.15 3.05
N ASP A 83 -21.74 -19.08 2.83
CA ASP A 83 -22.16 -20.09 3.81
C ASP A 83 -21.38 -21.41 3.63
N GLN A 84 -20.09 -21.33 3.28
CA GLN A 84 -19.24 -22.52 3.15
C GLN A 84 -18.94 -23.13 4.53
N ASP A 85 -19.09 -24.45 4.62
CA ASP A 85 -18.76 -25.25 5.80
C ASP A 85 -17.51 -26.11 5.55
N GLY A 86 -16.76 -26.43 6.60
CA GLY A 86 -15.59 -27.30 6.54
C GLY A 86 -14.30 -26.66 7.07
N TYR A 87 -13.15 -27.18 6.65
CA TYR A 87 -11.85 -26.64 7.01
C TYR A 87 -11.57 -25.33 6.26
N PHE A 88 -11.07 -24.30 6.97
CA PHE A 88 -10.75 -23.01 6.37
C PHE A 88 -9.77 -23.11 5.20
N SER A 89 -8.79 -24.00 5.28
CA SER A 89 -7.83 -24.28 4.20
C SER A 89 -8.45 -24.74 2.88
N LEU A 90 -9.66 -25.28 2.89
CA LEU A 90 -10.37 -25.77 1.70
C LEU A 90 -11.42 -24.78 1.17
N MET A 91 -11.74 -23.74 1.94
CA MET A 91 -12.73 -22.74 1.56
C MET A 91 -12.18 -21.85 0.45
N LYS A 92 -13.04 -21.50 -0.51
CA LYS A 92 -12.67 -20.63 -1.64
C LYS A 92 -13.38 -19.29 -1.58
N PRO A 93 -12.70 -18.18 -1.92
CA PRO A 93 -13.35 -16.88 -2.04
C PRO A 93 -14.57 -16.89 -2.95
N MET A 94 -15.57 -16.08 -2.63
CA MET A 94 -16.71 -15.83 -3.49
C MET A 94 -16.27 -15.15 -4.79
N LYS A 95 -16.77 -15.64 -5.93
CA LYS A 95 -16.35 -15.17 -7.27
C LYS A 95 -16.84 -13.76 -7.63
N ASN A 96 -17.85 -13.28 -6.92
CA ASN A 96 -18.50 -11.97 -7.17
C ASN A 96 -18.03 -10.90 -6.18
N LEU A 97 -16.89 -11.11 -5.51
CA LEU A 97 -16.27 -10.06 -4.72
C LEU A 97 -15.76 -8.95 -5.65
N THR A 98 -16.12 -7.73 -5.30
CA THR A 98 -15.63 -6.52 -5.93
C THR A 98 -15.13 -5.61 -4.82
N ASP A 99 -13.95 -5.05 -5.01
CA ASP A 99 -13.56 -3.86 -4.25
C ASP A 99 -14.23 -2.65 -4.94
N ASP A 100 -14.52 -1.58 -4.19
CA ASP A 100 -15.00 -0.34 -4.82
C ASP A 100 -14.00 0.09 -5.90
N GLU A 101 -14.47 0.25 -7.14
CA GLU A 101 -13.66 0.53 -8.34
C GLU A 101 -12.88 1.86 -8.28
N THR A 102 -13.04 2.64 -7.19
CA THR A 102 -12.28 3.86 -6.90
C THR A 102 -10.98 3.62 -6.12
N VAL A 103 -10.65 2.38 -5.79
CA VAL A 103 -9.37 2.01 -5.15
C VAL A 103 -8.68 0.96 -6.01
N GLU A 104 -8.05 1.39 -7.11
CA GLU A 104 -7.00 0.56 -7.70
C GLU A 104 -5.90 0.41 -6.63
N GLU A 105 -5.68 -0.82 -6.18
CA GLU A 105 -4.66 -1.08 -5.19
C GLU A 105 -3.29 -0.99 -5.84
N GLY A 106 -2.64 0.15 -5.65
CA GLY A 106 -1.31 0.39 -6.14
C GLY A 106 -1.08 1.87 -6.38
N ALA A 107 0.16 2.18 -6.70
CA ALA A 107 0.62 3.53 -6.82
C ALA A 107 1.54 3.65 -8.04
N GLN A 108 1.18 4.57 -8.92
CA GLN A 108 2.03 5.05 -9.98
C GLN A 108 2.92 6.16 -9.43
N PHE A 109 4.22 6.11 -9.74
CA PHE A 109 5.09 7.25 -9.46
C PHE A 109 4.87 8.33 -10.52
N THR A 110 4.41 9.49 -10.09
CA THR A 110 4.02 10.64 -10.94
C THR A 110 4.53 11.94 -10.34
N GLY A 111 4.73 12.93 -11.20
CA GLY A 111 5.11 14.28 -10.85
C GLY A 111 3.95 15.27 -10.94
N TYR A 112 3.94 16.20 -9.99
CA TYR A 112 2.88 17.16 -9.74
C TYR A 112 3.41 18.59 -9.67
N TYR A 113 2.50 19.53 -9.92
CA TYR A 113 2.68 20.94 -9.65
C TYR A 113 1.38 21.55 -9.11
N LYS A 114 1.48 22.70 -8.44
CA LYS A 114 0.30 23.41 -7.95
C LYS A 114 -0.52 23.92 -9.12
N ASP A 115 -1.83 23.65 -9.11
CA ASP A 115 -2.73 24.09 -10.17
C ASP A 115 -2.74 25.64 -10.21
N PRO A 116 -2.23 26.26 -11.28
CA PRO A 116 -2.20 27.72 -11.39
C PRO A 116 -3.61 28.33 -11.47
N LYS A 117 -4.64 27.52 -11.75
CA LYS A 117 -6.04 27.92 -11.80
C LYS A 117 -6.73 27.81 -10.44
N ASP A 118 -6.08 27.24 -9.42
CA ASP A 118 -6.61 27.19 -8.06
C ASP A 118 -6.08 28.38 -7.23
N PRO A 119 -6.89 29.42 -6.98
CA PRO A 119 -6.47 30.58 -6.21
C PRO A 119 -6.21 30.26 -4.73
N SER A 120 -6.64 29.10 -4.23
CA SER A 120 -6.34 28.66 -2.86
C SER A 120 -4.99 27.96 -2.72
N GLY A 121 -4.37 27.57 -3.84
CA GLY A 121 -3.06 26.89 -3.87
C GLY A 121 -3.07 25.49 -3.24
N ASN A 122 -4.24 24.87 -3.06
CA ASN A 122 -4.36 23.58 -2.39
C ASN A 122 -4.38 22.41 -3.39
N ARG A 123 -4.80 22.67 -4.62
CA ARG A 123 -4.91 21.66 -5.66
C ARG A 123 -3.57 21.37 -6.33
N TRP A 124 -3.29 20.07 -6.45
CA TRP A 124 -2.21 19.54 -7.27
C TRP A 124 -2.75 19.09 -8.62
N THR A 125 -1.95 19.23 -9.66
CA THR A 125 -2.24 18.76 -11.01
C THR A 125 -0.97 18.17 -11.63
N TYR A 126 -1.13 17.44 -12.72
CA TYR A 126 -0.04 16.83 -13.49
C TYR A 126 -0.10 17.29 -14.95
N PRO A 127 0.99 17.18 -15.74
CA PRO A 127 1.00 17.53 -17.16
C PRO A 127 0.08 16.64 -18.00
N ASP A 128 -0.61 17.22 -19.00
CA ASP A 128 -1.53 16.49 -19.87
C ASP A 128 -0.85 15.37 -20.70
N SER A 129 0.43 15.55 -21.04
CA SER A 129 1.21 14.60 -21.84
C SER A 129 2.27 13.88 -20.99
N MET A 130 1.85 13.34 -19.84
CA MET A 130 2.75 12.61 -18.95
C MET A 130 2.89 11.16 -19.40
N ASP A 131 4.12 10.78 -19.77
CA ASP A 131 4.53 9.38 -19.94
C ASP A 131 5.32 9.01 -18.69
N THR A 132 4.97 7.93 -17.99
CA THR A 132 5.69 7.43 -16.81
C THR A 132 6.45 6.16 -17.16
N LYS A 133 7.75 6.12 -16.89
CA LYS A 133 8.64 5.00 -17.24
C LYS A 133 8.88 4.02 -16.09
N THR A 134 8.25 4.27 -14.96
CA THR A 134 8.31 3.39 -13.79
C THR A 134 7.11 2.44 -13.78
N PRO A 135 7.30 1.19 -13.33
CA PRO A 135 6.20 0.25 -13.20
C PRO A 135 5.18 0.72 -12.16
N TYR A 136 3.93 0.32 -12.37
CA TYR A 136 2.90 0.38 -11.35
C TYR A 136 3.29 -0.57 -10.19
N ARG A 137 3.12 -0.12 -8.95
CA ARG A 137 3.51 -0.85 -7.73
C ARG A 137 2.32 -1.04 -6.82
N SER A 138 2.35 -2.01 -5.91
CA SER A 138 1.40 -2.02 -4.79
C SER A 138 1.71 -0.89 -3.81
N ASN A 139 0.71 -0.41 -3.06
CA ASN A 139 0.97 0.62 -2.03
C ASN A 139 2.00 0.14 -1.00
N PHE A 140 2.04 -1.16 -0.69
CA PHE A 140 3.04 -1.71 0.23
C PHE A 140 4.46 -1.53 -0.31
N ALA A 141 4.70 -1.89 -1.57
CA ALA A 141 6.02 -1.71 -2.20
C ALA A 141 6.42 -0.23 -2.25
N ALA A 142 5.47 0.67 -2.50
CA ALA A 142 5.71 2.12 -2.44
C ALA A 142 6.10 2.60 -1.02
N ARG A 143 5.40 2.13 0.03
CA ARG A 143 5.75 2.43 1.43
C ARG A 143 7.14 1.91 1.80
N GLU A 144 7.44 0.67 1.42
CA GLU A 144 8.74 0.04 1.69
C GLU A 144 9.86 0.82 1.00
N PHE A 145 9.66 1.18 -0.25
CA PHE A 145 10.58 2.02 -1.02
C PHE A 145 10.83 3.37 -0.33
N LEU A 146 9.78 4.11 0.02
CA LEU A 146 9.91 5.42 0.69
C LEU A 146 10.64 5.30 2.03
N SER A 147 10.29 4.29 2.83
CA SER A 147 10.98 4.00 4.09
C SER A 147 12.47 3.73 3.88
N ARG A 148 12.84 2.99 2.82
CA ARG A 148 14.21 2.63 2.48
C ARG A 148 15.08 3.86 2.16
N ILE A 149 14.51 4.84 1.44
CA ILE A 149 15.20 6.10 1.12
C ILE A 149 15.07 7.16 2.23
N GLY A 150 14.41 6.83 3.34
CA GLY A 150 14.27 7.70 4.51
C GLY A 150 13.22 8.79 4.37
N LEU A 151 12.21 8.58 3.51
CA LEU A 151 11.05 9.45 3.36
C LEU A 151 9.82 8.85 4.07
N ASP A 152 8.79 9.68 4.27
CA ASP A 152 7.55 9.26 4.92
C ASP A 152 6.80 8.23 4.06
N PRO A 153 6.56 7.01 4.56
CA PRO A 153 5.83 5.98 3.81
C PRO A 153 4.34 6.24 3.70
N ASP A 154 3.72 7.08 4.53
CA ASP A 154 2.28 7.32 4.53
C ASP A 154 1.89 8.32 3.43
N PHE A 155 2.31 8.04 2.19
CA PHE A 155 2.10 8.90 1.04
C PHE A 155 0.62 9.14 0.73
N GLU A 156 -0.28 8.23 1.10
CA GLU A 156 -1.73 8.38 0.83
C GLU A 156 -2.37 9.52 1.65
N GLU A 157 -1.80 9.84 2.82
CA GLU A 157 -2.32 10.86 3.73
C GLU A 157 -1.53 12.17 3.65
N ASN A 158 -0.42 12.16 2.93
CA ASN A 158 0.53 13.27 2.86
C ASN A 158 0.47 14.01 1.51
N ALA A 159 0.93 15.25 1.52
CA ALA A 159 1.11 16.01 0.29
C ALA A 159 2.24 15.39 -0.57
N PRO A 160 2.21 15.60 -1.91
CA PRO A 160 3.34 15.29 -2.78
C PRO A 160 4.67 15.80 -2.23
N ILE A 161 5.72 14.98 -2.37
CA ILE A 161 7.07 15.25 -1.87
C ILE A 161 7.75 16.25 -2.80
N PRO A 162 8.43 17.29 -2.29
CA PRO A 162 9.24 18.16 -3.14
C PRO A 162 10.21 17.35 -4.00
N LEU A 163 10.26 17.65 -5.30
CA LEU A 163 11.05 16.87 -6.26
C LEU A 163 12.54 16.86 -5.92
N GLU A 164 13.06 17.98 -5.43
CA GLU A 164 14.45 18.11 -4.98
C GLU A 164 14.73 17.23 -3.75
N ASP A 165 13.84 17.23 -2.75
CA ASP A 165 13.98 16.39 -1.55
C ASP A 165 13.98 14.89 -1.91
N PHE A 166 13.16 14.48 -2.88
CA PHE A 166 13.13 13.10 -3.37
C PHE A 166 14.44 12.71 -4.08
N ILE A 167 14.97 13.60 -4.92
CA ILE A 167 16.24 13.40 -5.62
C ILE A 167 17.40 13.31 -4.62
N ASP A 168 17.42 14.18 -3.62
CA ASP A 168 18.44 14.18 -2.56
C ASP A 168 18.38 12.89 -1.72
N ALA A 169 17.19 12.43 -1.36
CA ALA A 169 16.99 11.19 -0.60
C ALA A 169 17.48 9.96 -1.37
N THR A 170 17.08 9.83 -2.65
CA THR A 170 17.52 8.72 -3.52
C THR A 170 19.02 8.78 -3.81
N GLN A 171 19.59 9.97 -4.04
CA GLN A 171 21.03 10.15 -4.23
C GLN A 171 21.81 9.76 -2.97
N LYS A 172 21.36 10.20 -1.79
CA LYS A 172 21.97 9.83 -0.51
C LYS A 172 21.94 8.31 -0.29
N TYR A 173 20.84 7.64 -0.61
CA TYR A 173 20.76 6.19 -0.56
C TYR A 173 21.81 5.54 -1.46
N MET A 174 21.88 5.93 -2.73
CA MET A 174 22.85 5.37 -3.68
C MET A 174 24.31 5.60 -3.24
N MET A 175 24.63 6.79 -2.73
CA MET A 175 25.98 7.11 -2.23
C MET A 175 26.36 6.22 -1.04
N ASN A 176 25.43 5.97 -0.12
CA ASN A 176 25.69 5.16 1.07
C ASN A 176 25.74 3.65 0.78
N ASN A 177 25.10 3.20 -0.32
CA ASN A 177 24.99 1.79 -0.69
C ASN A 177 25.77 1.47 -1.99
N VAL A 178 26.77 2.28 -2.33
CA VAL A 178 27.57 2.10 -3.56
C VAL A 178 28.28 0.74 -3.63
N ALA A 179 28.54 0.12 -2.47
CA ALA A 179 29.11 -1.22 -2.38
C ALA A 179 28.15 -2.31 -2.92
N ASP A 180 26.84 -2.03 -2.90
CA ASP A 180 25.76 -2.95 -3.28
C ASP A 180 25.08 -2.51 -4.59
N LYS A 181 25.83 -1.83 -5.48
CA LYS A 181 25.34 -1.28 -6.74
C LYS A 181 24.71 -2.28 -7.71
N ASP A 182 25.00 -3.57 -7.52
CA ASP A 182 24.51 -4.67 -8.36
C ASP A 182 23.32 -5.39 -7.70
N SER A 183 22.70 -4.77 -6.68
CA SER A 183 21.51 -5.30 -5.99
C SER A 183 20.21 -4.75 -6.58
N ASP A 184 19.15 -5.58 -6.56
CA ASP A 184 17.82 -5.19 -7.02
C ASP A 184 17.28 -3.93 -6.31
N GLN A 185 17.67 -3.74 -5.04
CA GLN A 185 17.28 -2.57 -4.26
C GLN A 185 17.97 -1.29 -4.75
N TYR A 186 19.24 -1.39 -5.13
CA TYR A 186 19.98 -0.27 -5.71
C TYR A 186 19.40 0.09 -7.08
N ASP A 187 19.17 -0.91 -7.94
CA ASP A 187 18.56 -0.72 -9.26
C ASP A 187 17.18 -0.06 -9.17
N GLU A 188 16.37 -0.46 -8.20
CA GLU A 188 15.06 0.15 -7.95
C GLU A 188 15.18 1.63 -7.57
N VAL A 189 16.09 1.97 -6.66
CA VAL A 189 16.30 3.37 -6.25
C VAL A 189 16.87 4.20 -7.39
N GLU A 190 17.81 3.65 -8.16
CA GLU A 190 18.37 4.32 -9.32
C GLU A 190 17.29 4.60 -10.38
N MET A 191 16.40 3.65 -10.66
CA MET A 191 15.30 3.83 -11.60
C MET A 191 14.41 5.02 -11.22
N TYR A 192 13.95 5.08 -9.96
CA TYR A 192 13.11 6.19 -9.50
C TYR A 192 13.86 7.53 -9.45
N HIS A 193 15.15 7.51 -9.11
CA HIS A 193 16.01 8.69 -9.18
C HIS A 193 16.12 9.24 -10.60
N GLN A 194 16.38 8.36 -11.58
CA GLN A 194 16.47 8.73 -12.99
C GLN A 194 15.14 9.28 -13.52
N GLU A 195 14.02 8.69 -13.12
CA GLU A 195 12.70 9.17 -13.51
C GLU A 195 12.39 10.56 -12.94
N ALA A 196 12.68 10.79 -11.66
CA ALA A 196 12.55 12.11 -11.03
C ALA A 196 13.39 13.17 -11.75
N ARG A 197 14.63 12.83 -12.13
CA ARG A 197 15.48 13.74 -12.93
C ARG A 197 14.97 13.95 -14.36
N ARG A 198 14.31 12.95 -14.96
CA ARG A 198 13.66 13.09 -16.26
C ARG A 198 12.52 14.11 -16.17
N PHE A 199 11.72 14.10 -15.11
CA PHE A 199 10.68 15.10 -14.87
C PHE A 199 11.26 16.52 -14.86
N MET A 200 12.35 16.78 -14.12
CA MET A 200 13.01 18.11 -14.13
C MET A 200 13.40 18.58 -15.53
N THR A 201 13.74 17.65 -16.42
CA THR A 201 14.25 17.96 -17.76
C THR A 201 13.13 18.14 -18.77
N GLN A 202 12.10 17.29 -18.73
CA GLN A 202 11.04 17.21 -19.74
C GLN A 202 9.78 17.99 -19.35
N HIS A 203 9.54 18.18 -18.05
CA HIS A 203 8.37 18.83 -17.49
C HIS A 203 8.80 19.79 -16.39
N LYS A 204 9.34 20.96 -16.78
CA LYS A 204 9.92 21.95 -15.86
C LYS A 204 8.92 22.54 -14.86
N GLU A 205 7.64 22.40 -15.16
CA GLU A 205 6.54 22.77 -14.29
C GLU A 205 6.42 21.85 -13.07
N ILE A 206 6.87 20.60 -13.16
CA ILE A 206 6.83 19.63 -12.05
C ILE A 206 7.74 20.11 -10.93
N THR A 207 7.17 20.22 -9.74
CA THR A 207 7.87 20.66 -8.53
C THR A 207 7.83 19.61 -7.42
N HIS A 208 6.93 18.64 -7.52
CA HIS A 208 6.72 17.60 -6.51
C HIS A 208 6.49 16.24 -7.17
N VAL A 209 6.67 15.16 -6.43
CA VAL A 209 6.43 13.77 -6.86
C VAL A 209 5.68 13.00 -5.80
N GLN A 210 4.94 11.98 -6.22
CA GLN A 210 4.22 11.10 -5.31
C GLN A 210 4.00 9.75 -5.95
N PHE A 211 3.87 8.73 -5.11
CA PHE A 211 3.19 7.49 -5.45
C PHE A 211 1.67 7.75 -5.32
N ALA A 212 0.86 7.51 -6.35
CA ALA A 212 -0.58 7.79 -6.33
C ALA A 212 -1.37 6.87 -7.26
#